data_AF-A0A261AVL6-F1
#
_entry.id   AF-A0A261AVL6-F1
#
_cell.length_a   1.000
_cell.length_b   1.000
_cell.length_c   1.000
_cell.angle_alpha   90.00
_cell.angle_beta   90.00
_cell.angle_gamma   90.00
#
_symmetry.space_group_name_H-M   'P 1'
#
loop_
_entity.id
_entity.type
_entity.pdbx_description
1 polymer ?
#
loop_
_entity_poly.entity_id
_entity_poly.type
_entity_poly.pdbx_seq_one_letter_code
_entity_poly.pdbx_strand_id
1 'polypeptide(L)'
;MRLLVVILSLFPLAFGSVLDSFRANGIEFEVYGEGRLIPEKQHCVPYTLDLNEFVNSFNTNNMNEYSRGLLQKRIFTSFDAICRKFHIGVNAESPSYNLTEDRTQMRYLDYFDYNWNSLRFERDLKSLFLENKINNPFLDTVTEETIKRAGASDISDFAQKTTVFPKMCNVNQMTVDTMICFNISDIPQSGTIYALAHGGEFLHNEEVYAYYDIPQFVLITQQAVIPIELEKCKVLFGTYIYCFEEFDTQCDVRTLSDCPILAYKTDDDFVFRRNFGIGYIYATTESEVDLYHNGTRQVVPSRVFILRTSYGTPDLENGQPVMLPEMTPHQESETSQFAALLPESQKILKSDTPTRLFQTQRRGVNALSHKHNDHGAWDNIRDFFGF
;
A
#
# COMPACT_ATOMS: atom_id res chain seq x y z
N MET A 1 -36.40 40.13 31.22
CA MET A 1 -36.32 39.17 30.09
C MET A 1 -34.87 38.77 29.94
N ARG A 2 -34.56 37.52 30.25
CA ARG A 2 -33.19 36.99 30.38
C ARG A 2 -32.64 36.61 29.00
N LEU A 3 -31.43 37.10 28.74
CA LEU A 3 -30.49 36.64 27.72
C LEU A 3 -30.36 35.11 27.79
N LEU A 4 -30.60 34.42 26.68
CA LEU A 4 -30.18 33.04 26.48
C LEU A 4 -29.50 32.97 25.11
N VAL A 5 -28.30 33.57 25.09
CA VAL A 5 -27.36 33.42 23.98
C VAL A 5 -26.80 32.01 24.09
N VAL A 6 -27.07 31.26 23.04
CA VAL A 6 -26.50 29.96 22.67
C VAL A 6 -24.99 29.93 22.97
N ILE A 7 -24.61 29.23 24.04
CA ILE A 7 -23.28 28.64 24.18
C ILE A 7 -23.45 27.18 23.78
N LEU A 8 -23.53 26.97 22.46
CA LEU A 8 -23.16 25.70 21.84
C LEU A 8 -21.65 25.60 22.07
N SER A 9 -21.28 24.91 23.15
CA SER A 9 -19.94 24.44 23.40
C SER A 9 -19.49 23.64 22.19
N LEU A 10 -18.76 24.32 21.31
CA LEU A 10 -17.76 23.77 20.40
C LEU A 10 -16.72 23.03 21.25
N PHE A 11 -17.05 21.83 21.71
CA PHE A 11 -16.00 20.84 21.92
C PHE A 11 -15.54 20.42 20.52
N PRO A 12 -14.27 20.63 20.14
CA PRO A 12 -13.74 19.87 19.04
C PRO A 12 -13.82 18.42 19.53
N LEU A 13 -14.71 17.63 18.95
CA LEU A 13 -14.54 16.18 18.93
C LEU A 13 -13.17 16.00 18.27
N ALA A 14 -12.14 15.79 19.09
CA ALA A 14 -10.87 15.32 18.61
C ALA A 14 -11.16 13.93 18.06
N PHE A 15 -11.51 13.85 16.77
CA PHE A 15 -11.45 12.61 16.03
C PHE A 15 -9.98 12.21 16.10
N GLY A 16 -9.67 11.25 16.99
CA GLY A 16 -8.36 10.61 17.01
C GLY A 16 -8.04 10.13 15.60
N SER A 17 -6.77 10.22 15.20
CA SER A 17 -6.42 9.75 13.87
C SER A 17 -6.74 8.25 13.76
N VAL A 18 -7.01 7.76 12.55
CA VAL A 18 -7.23 6.32 12.31
C VAL A 18 -6.08 5.48 12.90
N LEU A 19 -4.85 6.01 12.82
CA LEU A 19 -3.67 5.38 13.37
C LEU A 19 -3.67 5.30 14.90
N ASP A 20 -4.28 6.27 15.59
CA ASP A 20 -4.45 6.22 17.04
C ASP A 20 -5.44 5.14 17.45
N SER A 21 -6.51 4.96 16.66
CA SER A 21 -7.45 3.85 16.83
C SER A 21 -6.77 2.50 16.60
N PHE A 22 -5.88 2.39 15.61
CA PHE A 22 -5.08 1.17 15.40
C PHE A 22 -4.20 0.86 16.61
N ARG A 23 -3.46 1.85 17.13
CA ARG A 23 -2.64 1.66 18.34
C ARG A 23 -3.48 1.26 19.55
N ALA A 24 -4.62 1.92 19.77
CA ALA A 24 -5.52 1.61 20.87
C ALA A 24 -6.06 0.17 20.80
N ASN A 25 -6.19 -0.37 19.59
CA ASN A 25 -6.66 -1.73 19.33
C ASN A 25 -5.50 -2.76 19.23
N GLY A 26 -4.28 -2.42 19.63
CA GLY A 26 -3.13 -3.34 19.56
C GLY A 26 -2.74 -3.73 18.12
N ILE A 27 -3.00 -2.87 17.15
CA ILE A 27 -2.63 -3.10 15.74
C ILE A 27 -1.28 -2.42 15.48
N GLU A 28 -0.30 -3.22 15.09
CA GLU A 28 0.96 -2.73 14.53
C GLU A 28 0.80 -2.41 13.05
N PHE A 29 1.47 -1.36 12.62
CA PHE A 29 1.41 -0.92 11.23
C PHE A 29 2.73 -0.36 10.72
N GLU A 30 2.88 -0.42 9.41
CA GLU A 30 3.99 0.17 8.67
C GLU A 30 3.48 0.83 7.38
N VAL A 31 4.04 1.98 7.03
CA VAL A 31 3.78 2.62 5.74
C VAL A 31 4.42 1.78 4.65
N TYR A 32 3.61 1.25 3.75
CA TYR A 32 4.07 0.38 2.67
C TYR A 32 4.28 1.17 1.36
N GLY A 33 3.45 2.18 1.10
CA GLY A 33 3.57 3.02 -0.09
C GLY A 33 2.36 3.92 -0.31
N GLU A 34 2.33 4.58 -1.46
CA GLU A 34 1.19 5.39 -1.90
C GLU A 34 0.28 4.54 -2.79
N GLY A 35 -1.00 4.51 -2.45
CA GLY A 35 -2.01 3.67 -3.09
C GLY A 35 -3.07 4.48 -3.82
N ARG A 36 -3.59 3.89 -4.90
CA ARG A 36 -4.83 4.33 -5.53
C ARG A 36 -5.72 3.13 -5.82
N LEU A 37 -6.98 3.20 -5.41
CA LEU A 37 -8.00 2.22 -5.76
C LEU A 37 -8.75 2.68 -7.02
N ILE A 38 -8.96 1.74 -7.93
CA ILE A 38 -9.63 1.90 -9.23
C ILE A 38 -10.62 0.74 -9.37
N PRO A 39 -11.78 0.79 -8.69
CA PRO A 39 -12.71 -0.33 -8.58
C PRO A 39 -13.37 -0.68 -9.92
N GLU A 40 -13.26 0.22 -10.89
CA GLU A 40 -13.99 0.20 -12.16
C GLU A 40 -13.09 -0.18 -13.34
N LYS A 41 -12.24 -1.19 -13.18
CA LYS A 41 -11.30 -1.66 -14.23
C LYS A 41 -11.98 -1.95 -15.59
N GLN A 42 -13.26 -2.30 -15.58
CA GLN A 42 -14.05 -2.51 -16.80
C GLN A 42 -14.20 -1.25 -17.69
N HIS A 43 -13.97 -0.06 -17.14
CA HIS A 43 -13.99 1.21 -17.86
C HIS A 43 -12.60 1.64 -18.36
N CYS A 44 -11.59 0.77 -18.27
CA CYS A 44 -10.28 1.03 -18.85
C CYS A 44 -10.32 0.83 -20.38
N VAL A 45 -9.95 1.87 -21.12
CA VAL A 45 -9.91 1.85 -22.60
C VAL A 45 -8.46 1.82 -23.11
N PRO A 46 -8.15 1.03 -24.15
CA PRO A 46 -6.87 1.13 -24.84
C PRO A 46 -6.69 2.51 -25.49
N TYR A 47 -5.49 3.07 -25.39
CA TYR A 47 -5.13 4.33 -26.02
C TYR A 47 -3.66 4.36 -26.42
N THR A 48 -3.38 4.81 -27.63
CA THR A 48 -2.01 5.02 -28.10
C THR A 48 -1.69 6.50 -27.99
N LEU A 49 -0.76 6.84 -27.10
CA LEU A 49 -0.25 8.19 -26.94
C LEU A 49 0.83 8.44 -27.99
N ASP A 50 0.57 9.34 -28.92
CA ASP A 50 1.55 9.83 -29.89
C ASP A 50 2.35 10.98 -29.31
N LEU A 51 3.68 10.83 -29.25
CA LEU A 51 4.58 11.86 -28.73
C LEU A 51 5.14 12.78 -29.83
N ASN A 52 4.87 12.50 -31.11
CA ASN A 52 5.42 13.27 -32.21
C ASN A 52 4.96 14.73 -32.20
N GLU A 53 3.68 15.01 -31.88
CA GLU A 53 3.18 16.38 -31.75
C GLU A 53 3.91 17.15 -30.64
N PHE A 54 4.14 16.50 -29.50
CA PHE A 54 4.92 17.09 -28.41
C PHE A 54 6.38 17.35 -28.82
N VAL A 55 7.03 16.40 -29.50
CA VAL A 55 8.40 16.56 -30.01
C VAL A 55 8.47 17.69 -31.05
N ASN A 56 7.46 17.80 -31.92
CA ASN A 56 7.35 18.85 -32.93
C ASN A 56 7.08 20.24 -32.33
N SER A 57 6.56 20.32 -31.09
CA SER A 57 6.37 21.57 -30.36
C SER A 57 7.69 22.21 -29.89
N PHE A 58 8.80 21.46 -29.91
CA PHE A 58 10.10 22.02 -29.52
C PHE A 58 10.53 23.11 -30.49
N ASN A 59 10.98 24.23 -29.94
CA ASN A 59 11.47 25.35 -30.73
C ASN A 59 12.81 24.97 -31.39
N THR A 60 12.73 24.38 -32.58
CA THR A 60 13.89 23.92 -33.37
C THR A 60 14.09 24.74 -34.66
N ASN A 61 13.22 25.72 -34.91
CA ASN A 61 13.20 26.53 -36.12
C ASN A 61 14.51 27.29 -36.33
N ASN A 62 15.13 27.73 -35.24
CA ASN A 62 16.39 28.47 -35.29
C ASN A 62 17.61 27.56 -35.26
N MET A 63 17.49 26.25 -35.00
CA MET A 63 18.63 25.33 -34.89
C MET A 63 19.21 24.98 -36.25
N ASN A 64 20.53 24.79 -36.33
CA ASN A 64 21.16 24.23 -37.52
C ASN A 64 20.79 22.73 -37.70
N GLU A 65 20.96 22.21 -38.91
CA GLU A 65 20.56 20.84 -39.28
C GLU A 65 21.24 19.78 -38.42
N TYR A 66 22.53 19.95 -38.16
CA TYR A 66 23.31 19.06 -37.29
C TYR A 66 22.72 18.98 -35.87
N SER A 67 22.43 20.11 -35.25
CA SER A 67 21.92 20.17 -33.87
C SER A 67 20.48 19.64 -33.79
N ARG A 68 19.66 19.90 -34.81
CA ARG A 68 18.31 19.33 -34.91
C ARG A 68 18.34 17.81 -35.04
N GLY A 69 19.20 17.28 -35.91
CA GLY A 69 19.39 15.85 -36.08
C GLY A 69 19.93 15.17 -34.81
N LEU A 70 20.85 15.83 -34.09
CA LEU A 70 21.34 15.32 -32.81
C LEU A 70 20.26 15.33 -31.73
N LEU A 71 19.47 16.41 -31.62
CA LEU A 71 18.33 16.49 -30.70
C LEU A 71 17.33 15.35 -30.96
N GLN A 72 16.98 15.10 -32.22
CA GLN A 72 16.08 14.01 -32.58
C GLN A 72 16.65 12.65 -32.15
N LYS A 73 17.92 12.35 -32.48
CA LYS A 73 18.56 11.11 -32.02
C LYS A 73 18.57 10.98 -30.50
N ARG A 74 18.83 12.07 -29.78
CA ARG A 74 18.83 12.11 -28.32
C ARG A 74 17.45 11.80 -27.75
N ILE A 75 16.39 12.38 -28.31
CA ILE A 75 15.00 12.12 -27.90
C ILE A 75 14.64 10.64 -28.05
N PHE A 76 14.91 10.04 -29.22
CA PHE A 76 14.63 8.61 -29.45
C PHE A 76 15.42 7.70 -28.49
N THR A 77 16.70 8.03 -28.25
CA THR A 77 17.55 7.28 -27.31
C THR A 77 17.01 7.39 -25.89
N SER A 78 16.64 8.60 -25.46
CA SER A 78 16.06 8.83 -24.14
C SER A 78 14.70 8.16 -23.97
N PHE A 79 13.88 8.10 -25.03
CA PHE A 79 12.60 7.40 -25.02
C PHE A 79 12.77 5.90 -24.75
N ASP A 80 13.63 5.21 -25.52
CA ASP A 80 13.93 3.79 -25.31
C ASP A 80 14.52 3.53 -23.91
N ALA A 81 15.51 4.34 -23.50
CA ALA A 81 16.15 4.21 -22.21
C ALA A 81 15.16 4.38 -21.04
N ILE A 82 14.25 5.35 -21.13
CA ILE A 82 13.22 5.57 -20.11
C ILE A 82 12.21 4.42 -20.12
N CYS A 83 11.70 3.97 -21.27
CA CYS A 83 10.78 2.84 -21.34
C CYS A 83 11.37 1.57 -20.70
N ARG A 84 12.64 1.25 -20.99
CA ARG A 84 13.36 0.11 -20.39
C ARG A 84 13.59 0.29 -18.90
N LYS A 85 14.01 1.49 -18.47
CA LYS A 85 14.18 1.82 -17.04
C LYS A 85 12.88 1.64 -16.26
N PHE A 86 11.76 1.93 -16.90
CA PHE A 86 10.42 1.80 -16.32
C PHE A 86 9.82 0.40 -16.52
N HIS A 87 10.59 -0.57 -17.06
CA HIS A 87 10.17 -1.95 -17.33
C HIS A 87 8.91 -2.04 -18.21
N ILE A 88 8.72 -1.08 -19.12
CA ILE A 88 7.65 -1.09 -20.10
C ILE A 88 8.12 -1.93 -21.30
N GLY A 89 7.27 -2.81 -21.84
CA GLY A 89 7.62 -3.63 -22.99
C GLY A 89 8.06 -2.77 -24.18
N VAL A 90 9.08 -3.17 -24.91
CA VAL A 90 9.57 -2.44 -26.09
C VAL A 90 9.47 -3.32 -27.33
N ASN A 91 8.86 -2.81 -28.39
CA ASN A 91 8.63 -3.52 -29.66
C ASN A 91 9.91 -3.74 -30.52
N ALA A 92 11.10 -3.49 -29.98
CA ALA A 92 12.36 -3.50 -30.73
C ALA A 92 13.53 -4.09 -29.93
N GLU A 93 14.44 -4.76 -30.64
CA GLU A 93 15.77 -5.09 -30.13
C GLU A 93 16.48 -3.82 -29.65
N SER A 94 17.30 -3.94 -28.60
CA SER A 94 18.06 -2.83 -28.01
C SER A 94 18.85 -2.08 -29.10
N PRO A 95 18.48 -0.85 -29.47
CA PRO A 95 19.17 -0.16 -30.55
C PRO A 95 20.55 0.27 -30.05
N SER A 96 21.59 0.10 -30.87
CA SER A 96 22.89 0.72 -30.59
C SER A 96 22.85 2.20 -30.97
N TYR A 97 22.53 3.05 -30.02
CA TYR A 97 22.56 4.49 -30.22
C TYR A 97 24.00 5.01 -30.08
N ASN A 98 24.73 5.12 -31.19
CA ASN A 98 25.99 5.87 -31.22
C ASN A 98 25.68 7.38 -31.23
N LEU A 99 25.56 7.95 -30.03
CA LEU A 99 25.50 9.40 -29.82
C LEU A 99 26.92 9.96 -29.73
N THR A 100 27.50 10.34 -30.87
CA THR A 100 28.75 11.09 -30.89
C THR A 100 28.44 12.59 -30.94
N GLU A 101 28.67 13.30 -29.83
CA GLU A 101 28.40 14.73 -29.73
C GLU A 101 29.65 15.54 -30.13
N ASP A 102 29.68 16.07 -31.36
CA ASP A 102 30.66 17.09 -31.74
C ASP A 102 30.12 18.50 -31.43
N ARG A 103 30.60 19.07 -30.31
CA ARG A 103 30.23 20.43 -29.87
C ARG A 103 30.72 21.52 -30.81
N THR A 104 31.76 21.28 -31.60
CA THR A 104 32.33 22.31 -32.49
C THR A 104 31.40 22.67 -33.65
N GLN A 105 30.44 21.79 -33.95
CA GLN A 105 29.44 21.97 -35.00
C GLN A 105 28.15 22.64 -34.51
N MET A 106 28.07 22.98 -33.21
CA MET A 106 26.91 23.64 -32.60
C MET A 106 27.18 25.12 -32.37
N ARG A 107 26.22 25.96 -32.72
CA ARG A 107 26.22 27.35 -32.24
C ARG A 107 25.85 27.37 -30.76
N TYR A 108 26.28 28.41 -30.04
CA TYR A 108 26.03 28.55 -28.61
C TYR A 108 24.53 28.44 -28.24
N LEU A 109 23.66 29.11 -29.00
CA LEU A 109 22.21 29.04 -28.78
C LEU A 109 21.63 27.65 -29.13
N ASP A 110 22.13 27.01 -30.21
CA ASP A 110 21.71 25.66 -30.59
C ASP A 110 22.07 24.64 -29.50
N TYR A 111 23.24 24.79 -28.86
CA TYR A 111 23.64 23.95 -27.74
C TYR A 111 22.74 24.14 -26.51
N PHE A 112 22.34 25.38 -26.21
CA PHE A 112 21.39 25.65 -25.12
C PHE A 112 20.03 25.01 -25.41
N ASP A 113 19.46 25.24 -26.59
CA ASP A 113 18.16 24.69 -27.00
C ASP A 113 18.18 23.16 -27.05
N TYR A 114 19.27 22.56 -27.53
CA TYR A 114 19.49 21.10 -27.52
C TYR A 114 19.35 20.53 -26.10
N ASN A 115 20.12 21.07 -25.14
CA ASN A 115 20.10 20.55 -23.78
C ASN A 115 18.76 20.79 -23.10
N TRP A 116 18.19 21.98 -23.27
CA TRP A 116 16.92 22.35 -22.67
C TRP A 116 15.80 21.41 -23.14
N ASN A 117 15.66 21.22 -24.46
CA ASN A 117 14.62 20.38 -25.04
C ASN A 117 14.83 18.89 -24.68
N SER A 118 16.07 18.40 -24.69
CA SER A 118 16.38 17.03 -24.27
C SER A 118 16.00 16.78 -22.81
N LEU A 119 16.38 17.69 -21.89
CA LEU A 119 16.06 17.55 -20.47
C LEU A 119 14.56 17.67 -20.20
N ARG A 120 13.89 18.59 -20.90
CA ARG A 120 12.44 18.76 -20.84
C ARG A 120 11.72 17.47 -21.27
N PHE A 121 12.09 16.90 -22.41
CA PHE A 121 11.52 15.65 -22.90
C PHE A 121 11.67 14.53 -21.86
N GLU A 122 12.89 14.32 -21.34
CA GLU A 122 13.15 13.29 -20.35
C GLU A 122 12.34 13.48 -19.07
N ARG A 123 12.25 14.72 -18.56
CA ARG A 123 11.51 15.02 -17.33
C ARG A 123 10.02 14.78 -17.51
N ASP A 124 9.46 15.29 -18.60
CA ASP A 124 8.02 15.24 -18.84
C ASP A 124 7.59 13.77 -19.11
N LEU A 125 8.40 12.99 -19.84
CA LEU A 125 8.16 11.55 -20.03
C LEU A 125 8.29 10.75 -18.72
N LYS A 126 9.29 11.06 -17.88
CA LYS A 126 9.41 10.44 -16.55
C LYS A 126 8.19 10.74 -15.68
N SER A 127 7.68 11.98 -15.71
CA SER A 127 6.47 12.38 -14.99
C SER A 127 5.23 11.61 -15.48
N LEU A 128 5.05 11.46 -16.80
CA LEU A 128 3.96 10.64 -17.39
C LEU A 128 3.92 9.23 -16.79
N PHE A 129 5.08 8.57 -16.71
CA PHE A 129 5.17 7.19 -16.22
C PHE A 129 5.18 7.07 -14.69
N LEU A 130 5.77 8.03 -13.98
CA LEU A 130 5.79 8.04 -12.51
C LEU A 130 4.40 8.32 -11.94
N GLU A 131 3.71 9.31 -12.49
CA GLU A 131 2.41 9.76 -12.00
C GLU A 131 1.26 8.97 -12.61
N ASN A 132 1.52 8.20 -13.69
CA ASN A 132 0.51 7.48 -14.46
C ASN A 132 -0.61 8.43 -14.89
N LYS A 133 -0.24 9.62 -15.38
CA LYS A 133 -1.16 10.69 -15.79
C LYS A 133 -0.67 11.40 -17.04
N ILE A 134 -1.58 11.70 -17.96
CA ILE A 134 -1.30 12.56 -19.12
C ILE A 134 -1.36 14.01 -18.64
N ASN A 135 -0.19 14.61 -18.43
CA ASN A 135 -0.04 15.99 -17.96
C ASN A 135 -0.06 16.98 -19.13
N ASN A 136 -0.14 18.28 -18.81
CA ASN A 136 -0.20 19.41 -19.77
C ASN A 136 0.73 19.35 -21.01
N PRO A 137 1.96 18.78 -21.02
CA PRO A 137 2.71 18.65 -22.27
C PRO A 137 2.13 17.64 -23.28
N PHE A 138 1.28 16.72 -22.84
CA PHE A 138 0.72 15.63 -23.64
C PHE A 138 -0.80 15.73 -23.81
N LEU A 139 -1.48 16.67 -23.14
CA LEU A 139 -2.93 16.81 -23.23
C LEU A 139 -3.39 17.27 -24.61
N ASP A 140 -2.57 18.04 -25.31
CA ASP A 140 -2.87 18.51 -26.67
C ASP A 140 -2.99 17.34 -27.67
N THR A 141 -2.36 16.20 -27.38
CA THR A 141 -2.42 15.00 -28.24
C THR A 141 -3.63 14.12 -27.93
N VAL A 142 -4.42 14.46 -26.91
CA VAL A 142 -5.63 13.71 -26.53
C VAL A 142 -6.82 14.19 -27.36
N THR A 143 -7.37 13.30 -28.17
CA THR A 143 -8.53 13.63 -29.00
C THR A 143 -9.80 13.88 -28.17
N GLU A 144 -10.67 14.77 -28.64
CA GLU A 144 -11.98 15.01 -28.03
C GLU A 144 -12.83 13.73 -27.92
N GLU A 145 -12.66 12.81 -28.87
CA GLU A 145 -13.31 11.50 -28.83
C GLU A 145 -12.80 10.64 -27.67
N THR A 146 -11.49 10.63 -27.41
CA THR A 146 -10.91 9.95 -26.24
C THR A 146 -11.44 10.54 -24.94
N ILE A 147 -11.54 11.88 -24.84
CA ILE A 147 -12.09 12.58 -23.67
C ILE A 147 -13.55 12.16 -23.44
N LYS A 148 -14.37 12.19 -24.49
CA LYS A 148 -15.79 11.78 -24.45
C LYS A 148 -15.96 10.30 -24.12
N ARG A 149 -15.18 9.41 -24.74
CA ARG A 149 -15.20 7.97 -24.46
C ARG A 149 -14.76 7.66 -23.03
N ALA A 150 -13.85 8.46 -22.47
CA ALA A 150 -13.44 8.36 -21.07
C ALA A 150 -14.51 8.87 -20.10
N GLY A 151 -15.60 9.48 -20.57
CA GLY A 151 -16.65 10.04 -19.71
C GLY A 151 -16.28 11.37 -19.05
N ALA A 152 -15.18 12.00 -19.46
CA ALA A 152 -14.76 13.30 -18.96
C ALA A 152 -15.55 14.44 -19.62
N SER A 153 -15.87 15.50 -18.87
CA SER A 153 -16.55 16.68 -19.41
C SER A 153 -15.65 17.56 -20.25
N ASP A 154 -14.37 17.64 -19.89
CA ASP A 154 -13.36 18.47 -20.53
C ASP A 154 -11.93 17.93 -20.28
N ILE A 155 -10.92 18.62 -20.82
CA ILE A 155 -9.50 18.27 -20.68
C ILE A 155 -9.04 18.30 -19.21
N SER A 156 -9.55 19.22 -18.40
CA SER A 156 -9.17 19.32 -16.98
C SER A 156 -9.74 18.16 -16.18
N ASP A 157 -11.01 17.82 -16.42
CA ASP A 157 -11.68 16.66 -15.81
C ASP A 157 -10.97 15.35 -16.22
N PHE A 158 -10.59 15.23 -17.49
CA PHE A 158 -9.80 14.12 -18.01
C PHE A 158 -8.45 13.99 -17.28
N ALA A 159 -7.68 15.07 -17.16
CA ALA A 159 -6.37 15.06 -16.49
C ALA A 159 -6.46 14.70 -14.99
N GLN A 160 -7.58 15.02 -14.33
CA GLN A 160 -7.78 14.74 -12.91
C GLN A 160 -8.23 13.30 -12.65
N LYS A 161 -9.22 12.82 -13.41
CA LYS A 161 -9.91 11.55 -13.15
C LYS A 161 -9.30 10.34 -13.85
N THR A 162 -8.41 10.53 -14.82
CA THR A 162 -7.76 9.41 -15.50
C THR A 162 -6.54 8.89 -14.74
N THR A 163 -6.26 7.61 -14.95
CA THR A 163 -5.00 6.95 -14.65
C THR A 163 -4.55 6.21 -15.90
N VAL A 164 -3.29 6.37 -16.28
CA VAL A 164 -2.72 5.83 -17.50
C VAL A 164 -1.72 4.74 -17.15
N PHE A 165 -1.95 3.53 -17.66
CA PHE A 165 -1.07 2.39 -17.48
C PHE A 165 -0.32 2.12 -18.78
N PRO A 166 0.98 2.50 -18.89
CA PRO A 166 1.80 2.13 -20.02
C PRO A 166 1.91 0.60 -20.12
N LYS A 167 1.75 0.09 -21.33
CA LYS A 167 1.92 -1.33 -21.66
C LYS A 167 3.14 -1.55 -22.54
N MET A 168 3.25 -0.76 -23.60
CA MET A 168 4.28 -0.97 -24.62
C MET A 168 4.76 0.34 -25.20
N CYS A 169 6.07 0.47 -25.43
CA CYS A 169 6.65 1.56 -26.18
C CYS A 169 7.00 1.10 -27.59
N ASN A 170 6.55 1.87 -28.58
CA ASN A 170 7.02 1.75 -29.96
C ASN A 170 8.04 2.85 -30.24
N VAL A 171 9.31 2.49 -30.08
CA VAL A 171 10.44 3.41 -30.24
C VAL A 171 10.54 3.97 -31.66
N ASN A 172 10.18 3.19 -32.68
CA ASN A 172 10.25 3.63 -34.07
C ASN A 172 9.20 4.68 -34.40
N GLN A 173 8.03 4.60 -33.75
CA GLN A 173 6.91 5.50 -34.00
C GLN A 173 6.79 6.62 -32.95
N MET A 174 7.62 6.62 -31.90
CA MET A 174 7.51 7.52 -30.75
C MET A 174 6.11 7.48 -30.11
N THR A 175 5.55 6.27 -29.98
CA THR A 175 4.24 6.07 -29.37
C THR A 175 4.31 5.18 -28.14
N VAL A 176 3.38 5.42 -27.21
CA VAL A 176 3.18 4.57 -26.03
C VAL A 176 1.77 3.99 -26.08
N ASP A 177 1.67 2.67 -26.17
CA ASP A 177 0.42 1.98 -25.98
C ASP A 177 0.10 1.90 -24.49
N THR A 178 -1.07 2.41 -24.12
CA THR A 178 -1.51 2.57 -22.74
C THR A 178 -2.92 2.01 -22.54
N MET A 179 -3.26 1.74 -21.29
CA MET A 179 -4.65 1.63 -20.86
C MET A 179 -5.00 2.86 -20.03
N ILE A 180 -6.04 3.59 -20.44
CA ILE A 180 -6.55 4.70 -19.66
C ILE A 180 -7.74 4.20 -18.88
N CYS A 181 -7.61 4.20 -17.55
CA CYS A 181 -8.69 3.90 -16.63
C CYS A 181 -9.26 5.20 -16.10
N PHE A 182 -10.58 5.37 -16.22
CA PHE A 182 -11.28 6.50 -15.64
C PHE A 182 -11.78 6.13 -14.25
N ASN A 183 -11.59 7.03 -13.29
CA ASN A 183 -12.24 6.92 -11.99
C ASN A 183 -13.61 7.59 -12.10
N ILE A 184 -14.68 6.80 -12.23
CA ILE A 184 -16.05 7.35 -12.27
C ILE A 184 -16.49 7.74 -10.86
N SER A 185 -15.84 7.21 -9.82
CA SER A 185 -16.07 7.64 -8.44
C SER A 185 -15.56 9.06 -8.19
N ASP A 186 -16.48 9.94 -7.79
CA ASP A 186 -16.18 11.33 -7.38
C ASP A 186 -15.34 11.41 -6.09
N ILE A 187 -15.13 10.29 -5.40
CA ILE A 187 -14.30 10.23 -4.20
C ILE A 187 -12.87 9.82 -4.63
N PRO A 188 -11.86 10.68 -4.42
CA PRO A 188 -10.48 10.31 -4.71
C PRO A 188 -10.05 9.19 -3.76
N GLN A 189 -9.95 7.96 -4.29
CA GLN A 189 -9.44 6.81 -3.57
C GLN A 189 -7.91 6.74 -3.64
N SER A 190 -7.25 7.88 -3.44
CA SER A 190 -5.80 7.97 -3.31
C SER A 190 -5.44 8.20 -1.85
N GLY A 191 -4.38 7.57 -1.38
CA GLY A 191 -3.92 7.71 -0.02
C GLY A 191 -2.72 6.82 0.27
N THR A 192 -2.43 6.62 1.55
CA THR A 192 -1.27 5.82 1.96
C THR A 192 -1.71 4.39 2.27
N ILE A 193 -0.98 3.41 1.75
CA ILE A 193 -1.17 2.00 2.07
C ILE A 193 -0.37 1.67 3.31
N TYR A 194 -1.04 1.04 4.26
CA TYR A 194 -0.45 0.52 5.48
C TYR A 194 -0.49 -0.99 5.46
N ALA A 195 0.63 -1.62 5.83
CA ALA A 195 0.65 -3.03 6.20
C ALA A 195 0.30 -3.15 7.68
N LEU A 196 -0.62 -4.04 8.04
CA LEU A 196 -1.18 -4.19 9.38
C LEU A 196 -0.98 -5.61 9.90
N ALA A 197 -0.84 -5.72 11.23
CA ALA A 197 -1.07 -6.97 11.95
C ALA A 197 -1.53 -6.67 13.39
N HIS A 198 -2.46 -7.49 13.90
CA HIS A 198 -2.85 -7.44 15.32
C HIS A 198 -1.80 -8.17 16.16
N GLY A 199 -1.38 -7.56 17.27
CA GLY A 199 -0.34 -8.11 18.16
C GLY A 199 -0.78 -9.33 18.97
N GLY A 200 -2.08 -9.47 19.21
CA GLY A 200 -2.63 -10.52 20.05
C GLY A 200 -2.31 -10.36 21.53
N GLU A 201 -2.76 -11.33 22.32
CA GLU A 201 -2.62 -11.35 23.78
C GLU A 201 -2.51 -12.80 24.27
N PHE A 202 -1.72 -13.01 25.32
CA PHE A 202 -1.72 -14.26 26.07
C PHE A 202 -2.87 -14.27 27.08
N LEU A 203 -3.75 -15.26 26.96
CA LEU A 203 -4.90 -15.47 27.82
C LEU A 203 -4.63 -16.65 28.76
N HIS A 204 -5.38 -16.69 29.87
CA HIS A 204 -5.40 -17.83 30.80
C HIS A 204 -4.00 -18.24 31.30
N ASN A 205 -3.26 -17.30 31.89
CA ASN A 205 -1.91 -17.52 32.42
C ASN A 205 -0.92 -18.06 31.37
N GLU A 206 -0.94 -17.50 30.16
CA GLU A 206 -0.04 -17.90 29.06
C GLU A 206 -0.29 -19.31 28.50
N GLU A 207 -1.47 -19.91 28.72
CA GLU A 207 -1.86 -21.21 28.12
C GLU A 207 -2.56 -21.08 26.75
N VAL A 208 -2.96 -19.87 26.38
CA VAL A 208 -3.58 -19.57 25.08
C VAL A 208 -3.03 -18.27 24.54
N TYR A 209 -2.70 -18.23 23.26
CA TYR A 209 -2.40 -16.99 22.54
C TYR A 209 -3.52 -16.71 21.53
N ALA A 210 -4.13 -15.53 21.59
CA ALA A 210 -5.24 -15.14 20.73
C ALA A 210 -4.97 -13.81 20.03
N TYR A 211 -5.43 -13.66 18.79
CA TYR A 211 -5.31 -12.41 18.01
C TYR A 211 -6.49 -12.25 17.06
N TYR A 212 -6.74 -11.01 16.63
CA TYR A 212 -7.70 -10.73 15.56
C TYR A 212 -7.09 -10.96 14.19
N ASP A 213 -7.77 -11.72 13.34
CA ASP A 213 -7.41 -11.88 11.94
C ASP A 213 -7.92 -10.71 11.12
N ILE A 214 -7.10 -9.66 11.04
CA ILE A 214 -7.37 -8.45 10.29
C ILE A 214 -6.75 -8.51 8.87
N PRO A 215 -7.30 -7.76 7.90
CA PRO A 215 -6.66 -7.56 6.60
C PRO A 215 -5.22 -7.08 6.74
N GLN A 216 -4.31 -7.71 5.99
CA GLN A 216 -2.89 -7.38 6.05
C GLN A 216 -2.56 -6.01 5.45
N PHE A 217 -3.37 -5.51 4.50
CA PHE A 217 -3.15 -4.22 3.87
C PHE A 217 -4.44 -3.40 3.85
N VAL A 218 -4.31 -2.10 4.13
CA VAL A 218 -5.40 -1.13 4.01
C VAL A 218 -4.91 0.12 3.29
N LEU A 219 -5.76 0.69 2.45
CA LEU A 219 -5.61 2.02 1.90
C LEU A 219 -6.33 3.02 2.80
N ILE A 220 -5.58 3.93 3.43
CA ILE A 220 -6.13 5.01 4.23
C ILE A 220 -6.21 6.27 3.36
N THR A 221 -7.44 6.73 3.14
CA THR A 221 -7.74 7.99 2.43
C THR A 221 -8.22 9.04 3.44
N GLN A 222 -8.51 10.25 2.97
CA GLN A 222 -9.10 11.29 3.84
C GLN A 222 -10.50 10.93 4.37
N GLN A 223 -11.20 10.00 3.71
CA GLN A 223 -12.61 9.72 3.98
C GLN A 223 -12.87 8.29 4.49
N ALA A 224 -11.97 7.35 4.17
CA ALA A 224 -12.21 5.92 4.39
C ALA A 224 -10.92 5.13 4.64
N VAL A 225 -11.09 3.99 5.32
CA VAL A 225 -10.10 2.93 5.46
C VAL A 225 -10.60 1.75 4.64
N ILE A 226 -9.87 1.40 3.59
CA ILE A 226 -10.34 0.43 2.60
C ILE A 226 -9.40 -0.78 2.61
N PRO A 227 -9.85 -1.97 3.03
CA PRO A 227 -9.07 -3.20 2.93
C PRO A 227 -8.72 -3.53 1.47
N ILE A 228 -7.47 -3.95 1.24
CA ILE A 228 -6.98 -4.32 -0.09
C ILE A 228 -6.16 -5.62 -0.04
N GLU A 229 -6.15 -6.36 -1.15
CA GLU A 229 -5.25 -7.49 -1.37
C GLU A 229 -4.13 -7.07 -2.30
N LEU A 230 -2.89 -7.03 -1.79
CA LEU A 230 -1.74 -6.58 -2.57
C LEU A 230 -1.50 -7.42 -3.84
N GLU A 231 -1.85 -8.71 -3.81
CA GLU A 231 -1.76 -9.63 -4.96
C GLU A 231 -2.65 -9.20 -6.14
N LYS A 232 -3.75 -8.50 -5.85
CA LYS A 232 -4.67 -7.94 -6.86
C LYS A 232 -4.30 -6.52 -7.27
N CYS A 233 -3.25 -5.95 -6.69
CA CYS A 233 -2.76 -4.62 -7.01
C CYS A 233 -1.56 -4.69 -7.98
N LYS A 234 -1.41 -3.66 -8.80
CA LYS A 234 -0.23 -3.45 -9.64
C LYS A 234 0.74 -2.52 -8.90
N VAL A 235 1.89 -3.06 -8.51
CA VAL A 235 2.98 -2.28 -7.93
C VAL A 235 3.82 -1.65 -9.05
N LEU A 236 4.00 -0.34 -9.00
CA LEU A 236 4.80 0.45 -9.92
C LEU A 236 5.92 1.14 -9.13
N PHE A 237 7.17 0.97 -9.59
CA PHE A 237 8.38 1.55 -8.97
C PHE A 237 8.59 1.20 -7.48
N GLY A 238 7.96 0.13 -7.01
CA GLY A 238 8.04 -0.33 -5.62
C GLY A 238 7.27 0.53 -4.61
N THR A 239 6.82 1.74 -4.97
CA THR A 239 6.21 2.70 -4.03
C THR A 239 4.81 3.16 -4.41
N TYR A 240 4.41 3.05 -5.68
CA TYR A 240 3.06 3.40 -6.14
C TYR A 240 2.26 2.15 -6.44
N ILE A 241 1.10 2.00 -5.82
CA ILE A 241 0.34 0.75 -5.84
C ILE A 241 -1.07 1.05 -6.32
N TYR A 242 -1.47 0.40 -7.41
CA TYR A 242 -2.80 0.58 -7.99
C TYR A 242 -3.62 -0.69 -7.80
N CYS A 243 -4.65 -0.61 -6.96
CA CYS A 243 -5.54 -1.72 -6.68
C CYS A 243 -6.79 -1.59 -7.54
N PHE A 244 -7.30 -2.71 -8.06
CA PHE A 244 -8.47 -2.71 -8.95
C PHE A 244 -9.74 -3.21 -8.29
N GLU A 245 -9.63 -3.75 -7.07
CA GLU A 245 -10.72 -4.35 -6.32
C GLU A 245 -10.48 -4.07 -4.84
N GLU A 246 -11.57 -3.89 -4.10
CA GLU A 246 -11.55 -3.89 -2.63
C GLU A 246 -11.45 -5.33 -2.14
N PHE A 247 -10.82 -5.53 -0.98
CA PHE A 247 -10.87 -6.82 -0.31
C PHE A 247 -12.23 -6.98 0.36
N ASP A 248 -13.01 -7.97 -0.09
CA ASP A 248 -14.34 -8.26 0.45
C ASP A 248 -14.22 -8.86 1.86
N THR A 249 -14.36 -8.00 2.87
CA THR A 249 -14.30 -8.37 4.29
C THR A 249 -15.28 -7.55 5.10
N GLN A 250 -15.86 -8.19 6.11
CA GLN A 250 -16.74 -7.53 7.09
C GLN A 250 -15.95 -6.95 8.28
N CYS A 251 -14.67 -7.30 8.41
CA CYS A 251 -13.81 -6.84 9.50
C CYS A 251 -13.53 -5.34 9.39
N ASP A 252 -14.04 -4.54 10.33
CA ASP A 252 -13.67 -3.13 10.46
C ASP A 252 -12.46 -3.02 11.39
N VAL A 253 -11.29 -2.80 10.80
CA VAL A 253 -10.01 -2.67 11.51
C VAL A 253 -9.95 -1.51 12.51
N ARG A 254 -10.84 -0.50 12.39
CA ARG A 254 -10.87 0.63 13.33
C ARG A 254 -11.54 0.28 14.65
N THR A 255 -12.45 -0.69 14.63
CA THR A 255 -13.23 -1.11 15.79
C THR A 255 -12.97 -2.56 16.20
N LEU A 256 -12.27 -3.32 15.34
CA LEU A 256 -12.13 -4.77 15.38
C LEU A 256 -13.48 -5.52 15.33
N SER A 257 -14.56 -4.84 14.95
CA SER A 257 -15.87 -5.47 14.83
C SER A 257 -15.90 -6.43 13.64
N ASP A 258 -16.54 -7.58 13.85
CA ASP A 258 -16.70 -8.66 12.87
C ASP A 258 -15.39 -9.27 12.36
N CYS A 259 -14.25 -8.93 12.98
CA CYS A 259 -12.96 -9.54 12.70
C CYS A 259 -12.88 -10.94 13.35
N PRO A 260 -12.50 -11.99 12.60
CA PRO A 260 -12.33 -13.32 13.17
C PRO A 260 -11.29 -13.31 14.29
N ILE A 261 -11.55 -14.06 15.37
CA ILE A 261 -10.57 -14.28 16.44
C ILE A 261 -9.94 -15.64 16.20
N LEU A 262 -8.61 -15.69 16.15
CA LEU A 262 -7.83 -16.92 16.03
C LEU A 262 -7.06 -17.15 17.32
N ALA A 263 -6.98 -18.40 17.76
CA ALA A 263 -6.26 -18.76 18.97
C ALA A 263 -5.44 -20.05 18.80
N TYR A 264 -4.28 -20.07 19.45
CA TYR A 264 -3.41 -21.22 19.59
C TYR A 264 -3.37 -21.68 21.04
N LYS A 265 -3.19 -22.98 21.23
CA LYS A 265 -2.71 -23.51 22.51
C LYS A 265 -1.22 -23.21 22.61
N THR A 266 -0.78 -22.70 23.73
CA THR A 266 0.64 -22.39 23.95
C THR A 266 1.22 -23.53 24.80
N ASP A 267 2.04 -24.36 24.18
CA ASP A 267 2.80 -25.39 24.87
C ASP A 267 4.18 -24.81 25.26
N ASP A 268 4.98 -25.59 26.01
CA ASP A 268 6.39 -25.28 26.25
C ASP A 268 7.10 -25.23 24.88
N ASP A 269 7.91 -24.20 24.60
CA ASP A 269 8.47 -23.85 23.27
C ASP A 269 7.53 -23.20 22.23
N PHE A 270 6.36 -22.65 22.62
CA PHE A 270 5.49 -21.94 21.68
C PHE A 270 6.19 -20.69 21.10
N VAL A 271 6.28 -20.63 19.76
CA VAL A 271 6.73 -19.44 19.02
C VAL A 271 5.80 -19.21 17.84
N PHE A 272 5.14 -18.06 17.84
CA PHE A 272 4.32 -17.57 16.74
C PHE A 272 4.97 -16.36 16.09
N ARG A 273 4.82 -16.25 14.76
CA ARG A 273 5.33 -15.13 13.97
C ARG A 273 4.31 -14.71 12.91
N ARG A 274 4.03 -13.41 12.83
CA ARG A 274 3.22 -12.80 11.77
C ARG A 274 3.93 -11.59 11.18
N ASN A 275 3.89 -11.43 9.87
CA ASN A 275 4.50 -10.29 9.18
C ASN A 275 3.50 -9.13 8.98
N PHE A 276 4.02 -7.91 9.06
CA PHE A 276 3.35 -6.69 8.61
C PHE A 276 4.40 -5.84 7.88
N GLY A 277 4.26 -5.72 6.56
CA GLY A 277 5.28 -5.03 5.75
C GLY A 277 6.62 -5.79 5.81
N ILE A 278 7.68 -5.10 6.24
CA ILE A 278 8.99 -5.70 6.49
C ILE A 278 9.21 -6.06 7.97
N GLY A 279 8.30 -5.64 8.86
CA GLY A 279 8.29 -5.98 10.28
C GLY A 279 7.63 -7.31 10.60
N TYR A 280 7.93 -7.83 11.79
CA TYR A 280 7.32 -9.05 12.32
C TYR A 280 6.80 -8.83 13.74
N ILE A 281 5.63 -9.38 14.03
CA ILE A 281 5.13 -9.60 15.38
C ILE A 281 5.52 -11.01 15.78
N TYR A 282 6.09 -11.14 16.97
CA TYR A 282 6.38 -12.41 17.61
C TYR A 282 5.57 -12.56 18.89
N ALA A 283 5.09 -13.77 19.14
CA ALA A 283 4.53 -14.16 20.43
C ALA A 283 5.19 -15.47 20.89
N THR A 284 5.73 -15.50 22.10
CA THR A 284 6.48 -16.66 22.61
C THR A 284 6.32 -16.86 24.11
N THR A 285 6.32 -18.12 24.55
CA THR A 285 6.43 -18.50 25.97
C THR A 285 7.88 -18.66 26.42
N GLU A 286 8.84 -18.61 25.50
CA GLU A 286 10.28 -18.67 25.78
C GLU A 286 10.84 -17.32 26.22
N SER A 287 11.89 -17.35 27.06
CA SER A 287 12.67 -16.14 27.41
C SER A 287 13.71 -15.78 26.34
N GLU A 288 14.04 -16.71 25.45
CA GLU A 288 14.98 -16.50 24.35
C GLU A 288 14.51 -17.19 23.07
N VAL A 289 14.71 -16.55 21.91
CA VAL A 289 14.31 -17.11 20.61
C VAL A 289 15.43 -17.04 19.59
N ASP A 290 15.49 -18.04 18.70
CA ASP A 290 16.41 -18.07 17.56
C ASP A 290 15.79 -17.37 16.35
N LEU A 291 15.98 -16.05 16.28
CA LEU A 291 15.43 -15.20 15.20
C LEU A 291 16.01 -15.53 13.82
N TYR A 292 17.24 -16.07 13.77
CA TYR A 292 17.99 -16.27 12.54
C TYR A 292 17.99 -17.72 12.06
N HIS A 293 17.36 -18.63 12.80
CA HIS A 293 17.37 -20.07 12.55
C HIS A 293 18.80 -20.61 12.39
N ASN A 294 19.77 -20.02 13.11
CA ASN A 294 21.19 -20.37 13.03
C ASN A 294 21.74 -20.87 14.37
N GLY A 295 20.86 -21.08 15.36
CA GLY A 295 21.18 -21.50 16.72
C GLY A 295 21.46 -20.34 17.68
N THR A 296 21.51 -19.08 17.23
CA THR A 296 21.79 -17.93 18.10
C THR A 296 20.50 -17.45 18.76
N ARG A 297 20.33 -17.76 20.04
CA ARG A 297 19.19 -17.31 20.83
C ARG A 297 19.40 -15.90 21.36
N GLN A 298 18.35 -15.08 21.30
CA GLN A 298 18.34 -13.72 21.83
C GLN A 298 17.25 -13.57 22.88
N VAL A 299 17.57 -12.87 23.97
CA VAL A 299 16.62 -12.56 25.04
C VAL A 299 15.51 -11.66 24.48
N VAL A 300 14.26 -12.06 24.70
CA VAL A 300 13.09 -11.30 24.22
C VAL A 300 12.69 -10.23 25.24
N PRO A 301 12.23 -9.05 24.79
CA PRO A 301 11.88 -7.96 25.69
C PRO A 301 10.52 -8.15 26.38
N SER A 302 9.65 -9.01 25.83
CA SER A 302 8.30 -9.32 26.33
C SER A 302 7.77 -10.58 25.63
N ARG A 303 6.64 -11.12 26.12
CA ARG A 303 5.96 -12.29 25.53
C ARG A 303 5.46 -12.02 24.11
N VAL A 304 4.89 -10.84 23.89
CA VAL A 304 4.58 -10.32 22.55
C VAL A 304 5.51 -9.16 22.25
N PHE A 305 6.26 -9.23 21.15
CA PHE A 305 7.21 -8.20 20.75
C PHE A 305 7.28 -8.03 19.24
N ILE A 306 7.85 -6.91 18.83
CA ILE A 306 7.97 -6.51 17.44
C ILE A 306 9.44 -6.57 17.05
N LEU A 307 9.72 -7.17 15.90
CA LEU A 307 11.03 -7.16 15.26
C LEU A 307 10.97 -6.26 14.03
N ARG A 308 11.76 -5.18 14.03
CA ARG A 308 12.01 -4.32 12.86
C ARG A 308 13.47 -4.43 12.45
N THR A 309 13.76 -4.31 11.17
CA THR A 309 15.14 -4.19 10.68
C THR A 309 15.44 -2.74 10.39
N SER A 310 16.36 -2.14 11.14
CA SER A 310 16.82 -0.78 10.90
C SER A 310 18.20 -0.78 10.22
N TYR A 311 18.46 0.21 9.37
CA TYR A 311 19.78 0.44 8.81
C TYR A 311 20.56 1.35 9.74
N GLY A 312 21.54 0.80 10.45
CA GLY A 312 22.45 1.55 11.31
C GLY A 312 23.85 1.66 10.72
N THR A 313 24.53 2.77 10.94
CA THR A 313 26.00 2.82 10.83
C THR A 313 26.57 2.32 12.16
N PRO A 314 27.42 1.28 12.18
CA PRO A 314 28.09 0.85 13.40
C PRO A 314 28.81 2.02 14.08
N ASP A 315 28.85 2.06 15.42
CA ASP A 315 29.57 3.07 16.23
C ASP A 315 31.10 3.11 16.00
N LEU A 316 31.61 2.31 15.07
CA LEU A 316 33.00 2.33 14.62
C LEU A 316 33.12 3.34 13.48
N GLU A 317 34.01 4.33 13.63
CA GLU A 317 34.21 5.52 12.80
C GLU A 317 34.32 5.33 11.26
N ASN A 318 34.23 4.11 10.71
CA ASN A 318 34.21 3.80 9.27
C ASN A 318 33.30 2.60 8.89
N GLY A 319 32.16 2.41 9.57
CA GLY A 319 31.28 1.26 9.31
C GLY A 319 30.40 1.40 8.06
N GLN A 320 30.42 0.39 7.17
CA GLN A 320 29.35 0.21 6.17
C GLN A 320 27.99 0.07 6.88
N PRO A 321 26.87 0.50 6.27
CA PRO A 321 25.54 0.31 6.85
C PRO A 321 25.29 -1.18 7.09
N VAL A 322 24.94 -1.55 8.33
CA VAL A 322 24.56 -2.91 8.70
C VAL A 322 23.08 -2.89 9.07
N MET A 323 22.34 -3.92 8.64
CA MET A 323 20.97 -4.10 9.13
C MET A 323 21.01 -4.63 10.55
N LEU A 324 20.45 -3.88 11.49
CA LEU A 324 20.36 -4.26 12.89
C LEU A 324 18.91 -4.65 13.21
N PRO A 325 18.69 -5.81 13.86
CA PRO A 325 17.38 -6.14 14.41
C PRO A 325 17.09 -5.21 15.58
N GLU A 326 15.89 -4.65 15.60
CA GLU A 326 15.38 -3.89 16.73
C GLU A 326 14.16 -4.64 17.28
N MET A 327 14.28 -5.09 18.53
CA MET A 327 13.20 -5.74 19.26
C MET A 327 12.57 -4.76 20.24
N THR A 328 11.29 -4.47 20.07
CA THR A 328 10.54 -3.60 20.98
C THR A 328 9.34 -4.34 21.54
N PRO A 329 8.99 -4.18 22.83
CA PRO A 329 7.75 -4.72 23.36
C PRO A 329 6.53 -4.28 22.56
N HIS A 330 5.58 -5.19 22.31
CA HIS A 330 4.27 -4.79 21.82
C HIS A 330 3.49 -4.13 22.96
N GLN A 331 2.78 -3.05 22.64
CA GLN A 331 2.01 -2.33 23.64
C GLN A 331 0.65 -3.00 23.84
N GLU A 332 0.53 -3.78 24.91
CA GLU A 332 -0.74 -4.36 25.34
C GLU A 332 -1.61 -3.32 26.07
N SER A 333 -2.93 -3.45 25.96
CA SER A 333 -3.87 -2.59 26.70
C SER A 333 -3.95 -2.99 28.17
N GLU A 334 -4.20 -2.03 29.06
CA GLU A 334 -4.31 -2.30 30.51
C GLU A 334 -5.41 -3.31 30.87
N THR A 335 -6.44 -3.38 30.04
CA THR A 335 -7.50 -4.40 30.09
C THR A 335 -7.41 -5.31 28.88
N SER A 336 -7.62 -6.61 29.09
CA SER A 336 -7.68 -7.59 28.00
C SER A 336 -8.69 -7.18 26.91
N GLN A 337 -8.28 -7.31 25.65
CA GLN A 337 -9.14 -7.02 24.50
C GLN A 337 -10.10 -8.17 24.18
N PHE A 338 -9.86 -9.33 24.81
CA PHE A 338 -10.60 -10.55 24.58
C PHE A 338 -11.54 -10.85 25.74
N ALA A 339 -12.71 -11.40 25.41
CA ALA A 339 -13.60 -11.96 26.41
C ALA A 339 -13.01 -13.25 27.02
N ALA A 340 -13.49 -13.65 28.19
CA ALA A 340 -13.00 -14.86 28.86
C ALA A 340 -13.24 -16.11 28.00
N LEU A 341 -12.22 -16.95 27.86
CA LEU A 341 -12.30 -18.20 27.10
C LEU A 341 -13.12 -19.25 27.85
N LEU A 342 -14.04 -19.91 27.15
CA LEU A 342 -14.77 -21.04 27.74
C LEU A 342 -13.86 -22.27 27.88
N PRO A 343 -13.93 -23.02 29.01
CA PRO A 343 -13.08 -24.19 29.24
C PRO A 343 -13.21 -25.29 28.18
N GLU A 344 -14.38 -25.41 27.54
CA GLU A 344 -14.59 -26.36 26.45
C GLU A 344 -13.81 -26.00 25.17
N SER A 345 -13.59 -24.71 24.94
CA SER A 345 -12.84 -24.22 23.78
C SER A 345 -11.35 -24.39 23.98
N GLN A 346 -10.84 -24.16 25.20
CA GLN A 346 -9.43 -24.37 25.54
C GLN A 346 -8.97 -25.81 25.25
N LYS A 347 -9.84 -26.81 25.49
CA LYS A 347 -9.52 -28.23 25.26
C LYS A 347 -9.34 -28.61 23.80
N ILE A 348 -9.86 -27.82 22.86
CA ILE A 348 -9.80 -28.13 21.44
C ILE A 348 -8.70 -27.36 20.71
N LEU A 349 -8.10 -26.36 21.38
CA LEU A 349 -7.01 -25.57 20.82
C LEU A 349 -5.79 -26.45 20.55
N LYS A 350 -5.05 -26.10 19.50
CA LYS A 350 -3.83 -26.78 19.09
C LYS A 350 -2.69 -25.77 19.01
N SER A 351 -1.47 -26.25 19.18
CA SER A 351 -0.26 -25.43 19.10
C SER A 351 0.23 -25.21 17.67
N ASP A 352 -0.08 -26.12 16.76
CA ASP A 352 0.38 -26.11 15.37
C ASP A 352 -0.56 -25.34 14.41
N THR A 353 -1.84 -25.23 14.76
CA THR A 353 -2.89 -24.72 13.88
C THR A 353 -3.85 -23.79 14.62
N PRO A 354 -4.20 -22.62 14.05
CA PRO A 354 -5.07 -21.68 14.70
C PRO A 354 -6.50 -22.22 14.73
N THR A 355 -7.16 -22.05 15.87
CA THR A 355 -8.58 -22.36 16.03
C THR A 355 -9.37 -21.06 16.01
N ARG A 356 -10.42 -21.01 15.18
CA ARG A 356 -11.33 -19.85 15.16
C ARG A 356 -12.21 -19.85 16.39
N LEU A 357 -12.26 -18.71 17.06
CA LEU A 357 -13.13 -18.41 18.18
C LEU A 357 -14.21 -17.42 17.76
N PHE A 358 -15.36 -17.54 18.40
CA PHE A 358 -16.55 -16.72 18.22
C PHE A 358 -16.91 -16.09 19.56
N GLN A 359 -17.33 -14.84 19.51
CA GLN A 359 -17.88 -14.19 20.68
C GLN A 359 -19.29 -14.72 20.96
N THR A 360 -19.50 -15.19 22.18
CA THR A 360 -20.79 -15.68 22.68
C THR A 360 -21.16 -14.96 23.97
N GLN A 361 -22.43 -15.09 24.37
CA GLN A 361 -22.90 -14.61 25.66
C GLN A 361 -23.36 -15.79 26.50
N ARG A 362 -22.73 -15.96 27.66
CA ARG A 362 -23.15 -16.95 28.66
C ARG A 362 -23.61 -16.22 29.91
N ARG A 363 -24.90 -16.34 30.25
CA ARG A 363 -25.52 -15.66 31.41
C ARG A 363 -25.31 -14.13 31.40
N GLY A 364 -25.34 -13.50 30.22
CA GLY A 364 -25.15 -12.05 30.07
C GLY A 364 -23.70 -11.56 30.13
N VAL A 365 -22.73 -12.47 30.24
CA VAL A 365 -21.30 -12.16 30.19
C VAL A 365 -20.74 -12.61 28.85
N ASN A 366 -19.97 -11.74 28.19
CA ASN A 366 -19.28 -12.08 26.95
C ASN A 366 -18.21 -13.15 27.22
N ALA A 367 -18.13 -14.14 26.35
CA ALA A 367 -17.14 -15.22 26.40
C ALA A 367 -16.68 -15.63 24.99
N LEU A 368 -15.55 -16.31 24.90
CA LEU A 368 -15.06 -16.87 23.64
C LEU A 368 -15.34 -18.38 23.54
N SER A 369 -15.93 -18.78 22.41
CA SER A 369 -16.29 -20.16 22.10
C SER A 369 -15.75 -20.59 20.73
N HIS A 370 -15.29 -21.82 20.60
CA HIS A 370 -15.00 -22.40 19.28
C HIS A 370 -16.27 -22.71 18.46
N LYS A 371 -17.43 -22.77 19.13
CA LYS A 371 -18.71 -23.01 18.48
C LYS A 371 -19.26 -21.65 18.03
N HIS A 372 -19.55 -21.55 16.74
CA HIS A 372 -20.35 -20.43 16.23
C HIS A 372 -21.73 -20.53 16.88
N ASN A 373 -22.22 -19.44 17.48
CA ASN A 373 -23.53 -19.43 18.13
C ASN A 373 -24.65 -19.74 17.14
N ASP A 374 -25.06 -21.00 17.12
CA ASP A 374 -26.46 -21.42 17.06
C ASP A 374 -26.81 -21.99 18.44
N HIS A 375 -26.56 -21.21 19.51
CA HIS A 375 -27.12 -21.53 20.83
C HIS A 375 -28.64 -21.36 20.73
N GLY A 376 -29.31 -22.42 20.26
CA GLY A 376 -30.75 -22.53 20.33
C GLY A 376 -31.19 -22.29 21.78
N ALA A 377 -32.40 -21.77 21.96
CA ALA A 377 -32.97 -21.42 23.26
C ALA A 377 -32.77 -22.50 24.36
N TRP A 378 -32.61 -23.76 23.96
CA TRP A 378 -32.32 -24.90 24.82
C TRP A 378 -30.98 -24.88 25.57
N ASP A 379 -29.87 -24.43 24.96
CA ASP A 379 -28.57 -24.39 25.66
C ASP A 379 -28.56 -23.30 26.74
N ASN A 380 -29.21 -22.16 26.47
CA ASN A 380 -29.40 -21.09 27.45
C ASN A 380 -30.28 -21.52 28.63
N ILE A 381 -31.30 -22.36 28.37
CA ILE A 381 -32.14 -22.94 29.42
C ILE A 381 -31.36 -23.96 30.25
N ARG A 382 -30.60 -24.87 29.63
CA ARG A 382 -29.77 -25.86 30.35
C ARG A 382 -28.77 -25.18 31.28
N ASP A 383 -28.08 -24.16 30.76
CA ASP A 383 -27.08 -23.40 31.51
C ASP A 383 -27.69 -22.52 32.62
N PHE A 384 -28.93 -22.06 32.49
CA PHE A 384 -29.63 -21.34 33.56
C PHE A 384 -29.90 -22.26 34.76
N PHE A 385 -30.23 -23.52 34.51
CA PHE A 385 -30.54 -24.50 35.57
C PHE A 385 -29.33 -25.27 36.10
N GLY A 386 -28.13 -25.09 35.52
CA GLY A 386 -26.88 -25.64 36.04
C GLY A 386 -26.73 -27.16 35.90
N PHE A 387 -27.34 -27.74 34.86
CA PHE A 387 -27.20 -29.17 34.50
C PHE A 387 -25.92 -29.47 33.73
#